data_AF-A0A939KU26-F1
#
_entry.id   AF-A0A939KU26-F1
#
_cell.length_a   1.000
_cell.length_b   1.000
_cell.length_c   1.000
_cell.angle_alpha   90.00
_cell.angle_beta   90.00
_cell.angle_gamma   90.00
#
_symmetry.space_group_name_H-M   'P 1'
#
loop_
_entity.id
_entity.type
_entity.pdbx_description
1 polymer ?
#
loop_
_entity_poly.entity_id
_entity_poly.type
_entity_poly.pdbx_seq_one_letter_code
_entity_poly.pdbx_strand_id
1 'polypeptide(L)' 'MNKRTPEQEEVIQEALDILEKYMAPSKLALLISMLPWDGGDSVAMREELFAGETVDSLVEKIQDYQKSKLSRV' A
#
# COMPACT_ATOMS: atom_id res chain seq x y z
N MET A 1 6.07 31.90 -17.48
CA MET A 1 5.90 30.75 -16.55
C MET A 1 5.38 29.57 -17.34
N ASN A 2 6.25 28.62 -17.70
CA ASN A 2 5.82 27.33 -18.23
C ASN A 2 5.28 26.50 -17.06
N LYS A 3 3.97 26.35 -16.95
CA LYS A 3 3.37 25.37 -16.05
C LYS A 3 3.54 24.01 -16.71
N ARG A 4 4.54 23.22 -16.32
CA ARG A 4 4.56 21.79 -16.66
C ARG A 4 3.47 21.14 -15.81
N THR A 5 2.48 20.55 -16.46
CA THR A 5 1.53 19.67 -15.81
C THR A 5 2.32 18.42 -15.38
N PRO A 6 2.26 18.00 -14.11
CA PRO A 6 2.94 16.79 -13.67
C PRO A 6 2.44 15.58 -14.47
N GLU A 7 3.33 14.64 -14.75
CA GLU A 7 2.94 13.38 -15.39
C GLU A 7 2.09 12.54 -14.44
N GLN A 8 1.19 11.72 -14.97
CA GLN A 8 0.27 10.93 -14.14
C GLN A 8 1.03 10.02 -13.16
N GLU A 9 2.18 9.48 -13.57
CA GLU A 9 3.04 8.65 -12.73
C GLU A 9 3.64 9.44 -11.54
N GLU A 10 4.11 10.67 -11.78
CA GLU A 10 4.65 11.54 -10.71
C GLU A 10 3.59 11.85 -9.64
N VAL A 11 2.37 12.19 -10.07
CA VAL A 11 1.26 12.50 -9.16
C VAL A 11 0.94 11.31 -8.27
N ILE A 12 0.97 10.10 -8.83
CA ILE A 12 0.57 8.94 -8.05
C ILE A 12 1.70 8.42 -7.18
N GLN A 13 2.97 8.52 -7.62
CA GLN A 13 4.08 8.23 -6.72
C GLN A 13 4.10 9.17 -5.51
N GLU A 14 3.87 10.47 -5.73
CA GLU A 14 3.74 11.43 -4.63
C GLU A 14 2.59 11.04 -3.68
N ALA A 15 1.45 10.59 -4.23
CA ALA A 15 0.33 10.14 -3.42
C ALA A 15 0.67 8.89 -2.60
N LEU A 16 1.38 7.93 -3.18
CA LEU A 16 1.78 6.70 -2.50
C LEU A 16 2.78 6.97 -1.38
N ASP A 17 3.79 7.82 -1.62
CA ASP A 17 4.76 8.26 -0.60
C ASP A 17 4.09 8.93 0.60
N ILE A 18 3.06 9.75 0.34
CA ILE A 18 2.28 10.38 1.40
C ILE A 18 1.49 9.30 2.16
N LEU A 19 0.81 8.42 1.45
CA LEU A 19 -0.03 7.39 2.06
C LEU A 19 0.78 6.39 2.88
N GLU A 20 1.98 6.01 2.43
CA GLU A 20 2.89 5.14 3.18
C GLU A 20 3.22 5.71 4.56
N LYS A 21 3.43 7.02 4.67
CA LYS A 21 3.77 7.68 5.94
C LYS A 21 2.63 7.70 6.95
N TYR A 22 1.38 7.61 6.50
CA TYR A 22 0.21 7.83 7.37
C TYR A 22 -0.74 6.63 7.43
N MET A 23 -0.62 5.67 6.51
CA MET A 23 -1.51 4.53 6.39
C MET A 23 -0.83 3.27 6.91
N ALA A 24 -1.61 2.42 7.59
CA ALA A 24 -1.12 1.09 7.93
C ALA A 24 -0.75 0.33 6.63
N PRO A 25 0.38 -0.39 6.57
CA PRO A 25 0.85 -1.07 5.36
C PRO A 25 -0.22 -1.97 4.71
N SER A 26 -1.04 -2.65 5.52
CA SER A 26 -2.14 -3.51 5.06
C SER A 26 -3.24 -2.75 4.31
N LYS A 27 -3.53 -1.51 4.69
CA LYS A 27 -4.52 -0.68 4.01
C LYS A 27 -3.97 -0.07 2.72
N LEU A 28 -2.68 0.27 2.70
CA LEU A 28 -2.01 0.76 1.50
C LEU A 28 -1.94 -0.34 0.43
N ALA A 29 -1.53 -1.55 0.81
CA ALA A 29 -1.53 -2.71 -0.09
C ALA A 29 -2.92 -3.01 -0.67
N LEU A 30 -3.98 -2.91 0.15
CA LEU A 30 -5.35 -3.07 -0.32
C LEU A 30 -5.75 -1.97 -1.32
N LEU A 31 -5.42 -0.70 -1.03
CA LEU A 31 -5.69 0.43 -1.92
C LEU A 31 -5.04 0.23 -3.29
N ILE A 32 -3.76 -0.14 -3.32
CA ILE A 32 -3.01 -0.41 -4.55
C ILE A 32 -3.69 -1.53 -5.35
N SER A 33 -4.18 -2.58 -4.68
CA SER A 33 -4.89 -3.69 -5.35
C SER A 33 -6.24 -3.31 -5.97
N MET A 34 -6.86 -2.22 -5.50
CA MET A 34 -8.17 -1.74 -5.99
C MET A 34 -8.04 -0.73 -7.13
N LEU A 35 -6.88 -0.11 -7.32
CA LEU A 35 -6.66 0.86 -8.38
C LEU A 35 -6.38 0.11 -9.70
N PRO A 36 -7.04 0.50 -10.82
CA PRO A 36 -6.69 0.02 -12.16
C PRO A 36 -5.37 0.68 -12.55
N TRP A 37 -4.28 0.17 -11.99
CA TRP A 37 -2.93 0.67 -12.17
C TRP A 37 -2.25 -0.11 -13.28
N ASP A 38 -2.07 0.53 -14.44
CA ASP A 38 -1.30 0.05 -15.57
C ASP A 38 0.05 0.78 -15.74
N GLY A 39 0.28 1.85 -14.97
CA GLY A 39 1.37 2.81 -15.15
C GLY A 39 2.66 2.55 -14.37
N GLY A 40 2.89 1.36 -13.81
CA GLY A 40 4.12 1.08 -13.05
C GLY A 40 4.20 -0.35 -12.51
N ASP A 41 5.40 -0.75 -12.09
CA ASP A 41 5.67 -2.12 -11.62
C ASP A 41 5.05 -2.38 -10.24
N SER A 42 3.75 -2.71 -10.25
CA SER A 42 2.97 -3.09 -9.06
C SER A 42 3.54 -4.31 -8.32
N VAL A 43 4.45 -5.07 -8.94
CA VAL A 43 5.16 -6.17 -8.30
C VAL A 43 6.28 -5.61 -7.45
N ALA A 44 7.14 -4.76 -8.01
CA ALA A 44 8.22 -4.10 -7.28
C ALA A 44 7.70 -3.34 -6.04
N MET A 45 6.57 -2.64 -6.19
CA MET A 45 5.96 -1.89 -5.09
C MET A 45 5.42 -2.79 -3.97
N ARG A 46 4.88 -3.97 -4.33
CA ARG A 46 4.46 -4.97 -3.34
C ARG A 46 5.67 -5.60 -2.65
N GLU A 47 6.74 -5.87 -3.39
CA GLU A 47 7.98 -6.41 -2.83
C GLU A 47 8.60 -5.46 -1.81
N GLU A 48 8.58 -4.14 -2.08
CA GLU A 48 9.09 -3.12 -1.16
C GLU A 48 8.20 -2.98 0.09
N LEU A 49 6.87 -2.94 -0.08
CA LEU A 49 5.91 -2.84 1.03
C LEU A 49 5.96 -4.05 1.98
N PHE A 50 6.30 -5.22 1.46
CA PHE A 50 6.43 -6.45 2.25
C PHE A 50 7.89 -6.83 2.50
N ALA A 51 8.84 -5.91 2.27
CA ALA A 51 10.24 -6.15 2.55
C ALA A 51 10.45 -6.42 4.05
N GLY A 52 10.97 -7.61 4.37
CA GLY A 52 11.16 -8.06 5.75
C GLY A 52 9.94 -8.76 6.36
N GLU A 53 8.82 -8.82 5.64
CA GLU A 53 7.71 -9.71 6.00
C GLU A 53 7.96 -11.12 5.46
N THR A 54 7.50 -12.12 6.22
CA THR A 54 7.43 -13.51 5.79
C THR A 54 5.96 -13.90 5.68
N VAL A 55 5.69 -15.01 4.99
CA VAL A 55 4.32 -15.57 4.97
C VAL A 55 3.81 -15.79 6.39
N ASP A 56 4.66 -16.26 7.30
CA ASP A 56 4.30 -16.51 8.70
C ASP A 56 3.97 -15.21 9.46
N SER A 57 4.76 -14.14 9.29
CA SER A 57 4.48 -12.84 9.94
C SER A 57 3.21 -12.18 9.40
N LEU A 58 2.92 -12.34 8.11
CA LEU A 58 1.67 -11.87 7.51
C LEU A 58 0.46 -12.64 8.05
N VAL A 59 0.56 -13.96 8.17
CA VAL A 59 -0.48 -14.80 8.76
C VAL A 59 -0.77 -14.40 10.20
N GLU A 60 0.27 -14.19 11.01
CA GLU A 60 0.14 -13.75 12.41
C GLU A 60 -0.60 -12.41 12.51
N LYS A 61 -0.20 -11.42 11.70
CA LYS A 61 -0.85 -10.10 11.64
C LYS A 61 -2.32 -10.17 11.21
N ILE A 62 -2.65 -11.06 10.28
CA ILE A 62 -4.04 -11.28 9.85
C ILE A 62 -4.86 -11.89 10.99
N GLN A 63 -4.32 -12.90 11.68
CA GLN A 63 -5.00 -13.53 12.82
C GLN A 63 -5.25 -12.51 13.95
N ASP A 64 -4.27 -11.67 14.26
CA ASP A 64 -4.40 -10.64 15.30
C ASP A 64 -5.43 -9.57 14.92
N TYR A 65 -5.46 -9.15 13.65
CA TYR A 65 -6.49 -8.27 13.15
C TYR A 65 -7.90 -8.89 13.30
N GLN A 66 -8.07 -10.17 12.94
CA GLN A 66 -9.34 -10.89 13.08
C GLN A 66 -9.78 -11.00 14.54
N LYS A 67 -8.86 -11.32 15.47
CA LYS A 67 -9.15 -11.34 16.90
C LYS A 67 -9.58 -9.96 17.42
N SER A 68 -8.93 -8.88 16.96
CA SER A 68 -9.27 -7.50 17.33
C SER A 68 -10.64 -7.04 16.83
N LYS A 69 -11.13 -7.63 15.74
CA LYS A 69 -12.47 -7.42 15.19
C LYS A 69 -13.54 -8.19 15.98
N LEU A 70 -13.21 -9.38 16.47
CA LEU A 70 -14.08 -10.23 17.28
C LEU A 70 -14.21 -9.75 18.74
N SER A 71 -13.20 -9.06 19.29
CA SER A 71 -13.24 -8.50 20.65
C SER A 71 -13.97 -7.15 20.76
N ARG A 72 -14.51 -6.64 19.65
CA ARG A 72 -15.27 -5.37 19.57
C ARG A 72 -16.79 -5.58 19.45
N VAL A 73 -17.25 -6.82 19.62
CA VAL A 73 -18.66 -7.21 19.77
C VAL A 73 -18.91 -7.56 21.23
#